data_AF-A0AAV8FVI7-F1
#
_entry.id   AF-A0AAV8FVI7-F1
#
_cell.length_a   1.000
_cell.length_b   1.000
_cell.length_c   1.000
_cell.angle_alpha   90.00
_cell.angle_beta   90.00
_cell.angle_gamma   90.00
#
_symmetry.space_group_name_H-M   'P 1'
#
loop_
_entity.id
_entity.type
_entity.pdbx_description
1 polymer ?
#
loop_
_entity_poly.entity_id
_entity_poly.type
_entity_poly.pdbx_seq_one_letter_code
_entity_poly.pdbx_strand_id
1 'polypeptide(L)'
;MERREEEAETLVEAALRILNEADPVQKARLGEDTGRRWLDGSISLAYRPSDPLPQVPDRPARLSTVKLVAPNKMPKLGKGGSLQSRQAMVHSLVHTESWAIDLSWDIIARFGRQELMPREFFTDFVMVALDEGRHFTLLSARLEEMGSFYGALPAHDGLWDSALETSSDLLSRLAVEHCVHEARGLDVLPTTIERFRKGGDEITAKLLESVIYPEEITHCAAGIRWFRYLSLRSQTKVQQNPSSLEDAVNTKTSEDLEEAFQQLDTANNQSEDEKAVIQKFHSVVRRHFHGPLKPPFNVEARKAAGFDPEWYEPLAIKEVITGD
;
A
#
# COMPACT_ATOMS: atom_id res chain seq x y z
N MET A 1 35.66 2.42 -14.31
CA MET A 1 34.50 1.59 -13.95
C MET A 1 33.54 2.41 -13.09
N GLU A 2 34.06 3.23 -12.17
CA GLU A 2 33.32 4.22 -11.33
C GLU A 2 32.39 5.17 -12.09
N ARG A 3 32.79 5.67 -13.28
CA ARG A 3 31.95 6.58 -14.09
C ARG A 3 30.60 6.01 -14.56
N ARG A 4 30.38 4.69 -14.53
CA ARG A 4 29.09 4.06 -14.91
C ARG A 4 28.10 3.96 -13.76
N GLU A 5 28.56 3.94 -12.51
CA GLU A 5 27.69 3.85 -11.33
C GLU A 5 27.09 5.21 -10.95
N GLU A 6 27.79 6.31 -11.26
CA GLU A 6 27.28 7.67 -11.07
C GLU A 6 26.13 8.04 -12.05
N GLU A 7 26.03 7.36 -13.21
CA GLU A 7 25.01 7.63 -14.23
C GLU A 7 23.79 6.70 -14.16
N ALA A 8 23.83 5.63 -13.35
CA ALA A 8 22.75 4.65 -13.30
C ALA A 8 21.58 5.15 -12.42
N GLU A 9 20.36 5.19 -12.99
CA GLU A 9 19.11 5.57 -12.31
C GLU A 9 18.87 4.70 -11.07
N THR A 10 18.61 5.31 -9.91
CA THR A 10 18.21 4.59 -8.70
C THR A 10 16.71 4.31 -8.64
N LEU A 11 16.28 3.41 -7.76
CA LEU A 11 14.85 3.11 -7.58
C LEU A 11 14.04 4.34 -7.16
N VAL A 12 14.57 5.16 -6.25
CA VAL A 12 13.93 6.41 -5.80
C VAL A 12 13.80 7.42 -6.95
N GLU A 13 14.81 7.56 -7.81
CA GLU A 13 14.74 8.43 -9.00
C GLU A 13 13.65 7.94 -9.97
N ALA A 14 13.58 6.63 -10.20
CA ALA A 14 12.54 6.02 -11.02
C ALA A 14 11.15 6.19 -10.40
N ALA A 15 10.99 6.01 -9.09
CA ALA A 15 9.74 6.19 -8.37
C ALA A 15 9.23 7.64 -8.48
N LEU A 16 10.12 8.64 -8.34
CA LEU A 16 9.78 10.05 -8.56
C LEU A 16 9.32 10.32 -9.99
N ARG A 17 9.98 9.70 -11.00
CA ARG A 17 9.56 9.81 -12.40
C ARG A 17 8.15 9.22 -12.61
N ILE A 18 7.84 8.09 -11.97
CA ILE A 18 6.52 7.44 -12.03
C ILE A 18 5.45 8.32 -11.36
N LEU A 19 5.72 8.87 -10.18
CA LEU A 19 4.80 9.76 -9.48
C LEU A 19 4.49 11.05 -10.27
N ASN A 20 5.42 11.51 -11.11
CA ASN A 20 5.22 12.68 -11.97
C ASN A 20 4.60 12.36 -13.34
N GLU A 21 4.39 11.09 -13.68
CA GLU A 21 3.65 10.71 -14.88
C GLU A 21 2.14 10.90 -14.64
N ALA A 22 1.47 11.67 -15.48
CA ALA A 22 0.06 11.99 -15.30
C ALA A 22 -0.87 10.93 -15.88
N ASP A 23 -0.46 10.32 -17.00
CA ASP A 23 -1.22 9.30 -17.72
C ASP A 23 -1.14 7.97 -16.94
N PRO A 24 -2.29 7.42 -16.49
CA PRO A 24 -2.30 6.24 -15.63
C PRO A 24 -1.85 4.97 -16.37
N VAL A 25 -2.05 4.88 -17.69
CA VAL A 25 -1.57 3.74 -18.50
C VAL A 25 -0.05 3.81 -18.63
N GLN A 26 0.47 5.01 -18.93
CA GLN A 26 1.92 5.21 -18.98
C GLN A 26 2.57 5.02 -17.62
N LYS A 27 1.92 5.47 -16.54
CA LYS A 27 2.36 5.26 -15.17
C LYS A 27 2.49 3.78 -14.82
N ALA A 28 1.44 2.98 -15.08
CA ALA A 28 1.48 1.53 -14.87
C ALA A 28 2.61 0.87 -15.67
N ARG A 29 2.79 1.25 -16.93
CA ARG A 29 3.87 0.74 -17.80
C ARG A 29 5.26 1.11 -17.30
N LEU A 30 5.45 2.35 -16.85
CA LEU A 30 6.73 2.79 -16.26
C LEU A 30 7.02 2.05 -14.96
N GLY A 31 6.01 1.85 -14.11
CA GLY A 31 6.12 1.03 -12.91
C GLY A 31 6.52 -0.42 -13.22
N GLU A 32 5.92 -1.01 -14.24
CA GLU A 32 6.24 -2.36 -14.70
C GLU A 32 7.70 -2.49 -15.19
N ASP A 33 8.16 -1.55 -16.02
CA ASP A 33 9.56 -1.49 -16.49
C ASP A 33 10.55 -1.32 -15.34
N THR A 34 10.28 -0.36 -14.45
CA THR A 34 11.13 -0.09 -13.28
C THR A 34 11.17 -1.29 -12.33
N GLY A 35 10.03 -1.93 -12.06
CA GLY A 35 9.99 -3.12 -11.20
C GLY A 35 10.76 -4.30 -11.79
N ARG A 36 10.65 -4.55 -13.11
CA ARG A 36 11.47 -5.58 -13.77
C ARG A 36 12.97 -5.29 -13.63
N ARG A 37 13.37 -4.06 -13.92
CA ARG A 37 14.78 -3.62 -13.80
C ARG A 37 15.29 -3.71 -12.35
N TRP A 38 14.44 -3.51 -11.35
CA TRP A 38 14.80 -3.71 -9.95
C TRP A 38 15.05 -5.19 -9.62
N LEU A 39 14.13 -6.06 -10.06
CA LEU A 39 14.16 -7.49 -9.78
C LEU A 39 15.29 -8.21 -10.52
N ASP A 40 15.62 -7.78 -11.74
CA ASP A 40 16.73 -8.34 -12.52
C ASP A 40 18.10 -7.72 -12.18
N GLY A 41 18.13 -6.71 -11.31
CA GLY A 41 19.35 -6.05 -10.83
C GLY A 41 19.88 -4.94 -11.74
N SER A 42 19.22 -4.63 -12.86
CA SER A 42 19.56 -3.48 -13.71
C SER A 42 19.45 -2.14 -12.99
N ILE A 43 18.49 -2.01 -12.06
CA ILE A 43 18.49 -1.00 -11.00
C ILE A 43 18.97 -1.69 -9.73
N SER A 44 20.24 -1.51 -9.39
CA SER A 44 20.86 -2.15 -8.23
C SER A 44 20.76 -1.30 -6.95
N LEU A 45 20.72 0.02 -7.08
CA LEU A 45 20.69 0.96 -5.96
C LEU A 45 19.26 1.47 -5.69
N ALA A 46 18.82 1.41 -4.44
CA ALA A 46 17.55 2.03 -4.03
C ALA A 46 17.67 3.56 -4.09
N TYR A 47 18.74 4.09 -3.52
CA TYR A 47 19.09 5.51 -3.47
C TYR A 47 20.62 5.65 -3.31
N ARG A 48 21.18 6.82 -3.63
CA ARG A 48 22.59 7.11 -3.32
C ARG A 48 22.67 7.80 -1.94
N PRO A 49 23.54 7.34 -1.02
CA PRO A 49 23.66 7.96 0.30
C PRO A 49 24.07 9.44 0.28
N SER A 50 24.85 9.84 -0.73
CA SER A 50 25.37 11.21 -0.91
C SER A 50 24.35 12.22 -1.43
N ASP A 51 23.26 11.76 -2.06
CA ASP A 51 22.28 12.66 -2.69
C ASP A 51 21.50 13.44 -1.62
N PRO A 52 20.89 14.60 -1.88
CA PRO A 52 19.93 15.19 -0.95
C PRO A 52 18.68 14.29 -0.80
N LEU A 53 17.94 14.42 0.31
CA LEU A 53 16.65 13.71 0.45
C LEU A 53 15.72 14.08 -0.73
N PRO A 54 14.98 13.11 -1.29
CA PRO A 54 14.14 13.34 -2.44
C PRO A 54 13.03 14.34 -2.13
N GLN A 55 12.79 15.28 -3.05
CA GLN A 55 11.61 16.13 -3.00
C GLN A 55 10.44 15.40 -3.65
N VAL A 56 9.72 14.62 -2.85
CA VAL A 56 8.53 13.91 -3.31
C VAL A 56 7.35 14.88 -3.37
N PRO A 57 6.62 14.96 -4.50
CA PRO A 57 5.48 15.87 -4.61
C PRO A 57 4.38 15.49 -3.60
N ASP A 58 3.64 16.48 -3.10
CA ASP A 58 2.53 16.23 -2.16
C ASP A 58 1.42 15.37 -2.80
N ARG A 59 1.26 15.47 -4.11
CA ARG A 59 0.34 14.65 -4.90
C ARG A 59 1.03 14.14 -6.16
N PRO A 60 0.79 12.89 -6.58
CA PRO A 60 1.23 12.40 -7.87
C PRO A 60 0.50 13.16 -8.97
N ALA A 61 1.14 13.24 -10.12
CA ALA A 61 0.52 13.75 -11.32
C ALA A 61 -0.66 12.86 -11.72
N ARG A 62 -1.72 13.50 -12.22
CA ARG A 62 -2.94 12.84 -12.67
C ARG A 62 -3.53 13.62 -13.83
N LEU A 63 -3.97 12.92 -14.88
CA LEU A 63 -4.61 13.58 -16.02
C LEU A 63 -5.85 14.37 -15.57
N SER A 64 -6.01 15.56 -16.15
CA SER A 64 -7.17 16.44 -15.90
C SER A 64 -8.52 15.84 -16.32
N THR A 65 -8.49 14.76 -17.11
CA THR A 65 -9.68 13.99 -17.49
C THR A 65 -10.25 13.20 -16.31
N VAL A 66 -9.44 12.83 -15.31
CA VAL A 66 -9.89 12.17 -14.08
C VAL A 66 -10.44 13.22 -13.12
N LYS A 67 -11.78 13.38 -13.11
CA LYS A 67 -12.45 14.39 -12.28
C LYS A 67 -12.60 13.90 -10.84
N LEU A 68 -11.91 14.57 -9.94
CA LEU A 68 -11.95 14.28 -8.50
C LEU A 68 -13.02 15.13 -7.81
N VAL A 69 -13.88 14.49 -7.03
CA VAL A 69 -14.93 15.13 -6.25
C VAL A 69 -14.90 14.65 -4.80
N ALA A 70 -15.43 15.46 -3.88
CA ALA A 70 -15.54 15.07 -2.49
C ALA A 70 -16.40 13.80 -2.33
N PRO A 71 -16.10 12.90 -1.34
CA PRO A 71 -16.84 11.65 -1.15
C PRO A 71 -18.37 11.82 -1.02
N ASN A 72 -18.83 12.91 -0.41
CA ASN A 72 -20.27 13.21 -0.27
C ASN A 72 -20.96 13.65 -1.57
N LYS A 73 -20.20 13.94 -2.63
CA LYS A 73 -20.68 14.28 -3.97
C LYS A 73 -20.57 13.11 -4.95
N MET A 74 -20.04 11.97 -4.52
CA MET A 74 -19.90 10.79 -5.37
C MET A 74 -21.26 10.20 -5.76
N PRO A 75 -21.46 9.89 -7.06
CA PRO A 75 -22.63 9.13 -7.48
C PRO A 75 -22.69 7.76 -6.79
N LYS A 76 -23.90 7.24 -6.58
CA LYS A 76 -24.06 5.89 -6.05
C LYS A 76 -23.64 4.86 -7.11
N LEU A 77 -22.72 3.97 -6.77
CA LEU A 77 -22.24 2.89 -7.65
C LEU A 77 -23.36 1.89 -8.05
N GLY A 78 -24.40 1.77 -7.22
CA GLY A 78 -25.49 0.81 -7.42
C GLY A 78 -25.14 -0.59 -6.88
N LYS A 79 -25.82 -1.64 -7.39
CA LYS A 79 -25.69 -3.04 -6.92
C LYS A 79 -25.28 -4.03 -8.02
N GLY A 80 -24.86 -3.55 -9.19
CA GLY A 80 -24.40 -4.40 -10.31
C GLY A 80 -25.49 -4.98 -11.20
N GLY A 81 -26.78 -4.65 -10.97
CA GLY A 81 -27.90 -5.21 -11.76
C GLY A 81 -28.07 -4.62 -13.17
N SER A 82 -27.54 -3.41 -13.43
CA SER A 82 -27.56 -2.77 -14.75
C SER A 82 -26.14 -2.63 -15.30
N LEU A 83 -26.00 -2.47 -16.62
CA LEU A 83 -24.71 -2.20 -17.25
C LEU A 83 -24.04 -0.95 -16.66
N GLN A 84 -24.79 0.14 -16.50
CA GLN A 84 -24.28 1.40 -15.94
C GLN A 84 -23.77 1.22 -14.49
N SER A 85 -24.47 0.42 -13.67
CA SER A 85 -24.02 0.13 -12.31
C SER A 85 -22.74 -0.71 -12.30
N ARG A 86 -22.61 -1.69 -13.19
CA ARG A 86 -21.39 -2.50 -13.32
C ARG A 86 -20.22 -1.66 -13.82
N GLN A 87 -20.42 -0.83 -14.84
CA GLN A 87 -19.41 0.12 -15.34
C GLN A 87 -18.93 1.06 -14.22
N ALA A 88 -19.85 1.59 -13.40
CA ALA A 88 -19.48 2.45 -12.27
C ALA A 88 -18.66 1.70 -11.21
N MET A 89 -19.02 0.45 -10.91
CA MET A 89 -18.26 -0.38 -9.97
C MET A 89 -16.86 -0.70 -10.50
N VAL A 90 -16.72 -1.13 -11.77
CA VAL A 90 -15.40 -1.41 -12.36
C VAL A 90 -14.57 -0.13 -12.45
N HIS A 91 -15.14 1.00 -12.86
CA HIS A 91 -14.44 2.30 -12.87
C HIS A 91 -13.93 2.68 -11.48
N SER A 92 -14.72 2.46 -10.44
CA SER A 92 -14.28 2.69 -9.06
C SER A 92 -13.10 1.80 -8.66
N LEU A 93 -13.07 0.54 -9.09
CA LEU A 93 -11.95 -0.37 -8.84
C LEU A 93 -10.71 0.07 -9.59
N VAL A 94 -10.83 0.41 -10.88
CA VAL A 94 -9.71 0.99 -11.68
C VAL A 94 -9.13 2.23 -11.00
N HIS A 95 -9.98 3.08 -10.42
CA HIS A 95 -9.52 4.25 -9.69
C HIS A 95 -8.76 3.89 -8.41
N THR A 96 -9.21 2.88 -7.68
CA THR A 96 -8.50 2.35 -6.50
C THR A 96 -7.11 1.87 -6.90
N GLU A 97 -6.99 1.01 -7.92
CA GLU A 97 -5.67 0.47 -8.31
C GLU A 97 -4.76 1.58 -8.82
N SER A 98 -5.32 2.58 -9.51
CA SER A 98 -4.57 3.76 -9.92
C SER A 98 -3.97 4.53 -8.74
N TRP A 99 -4.65 4.57 -7.58
CA TRP A 99 -4.10 5.14 -6.36
C TRP A 99 -3.13 4.19 -5.67
N ALA A 100 -3.36 2.88 -5.70
CA ALA A 100 -2.48 1.88 -5.11
C ALA A 100 -1.09 1.85 -5.78
N ILE A 101 -1.04 2.01 -7.11
CA ILE A 101 0.22 2.26 -7.85
C ILE A 101 0.95 3.48 -7.24
N ASP A 102 0.24 4.60 -7.09
CA ASP A 102 0.81 5.84 -6.57
C ASP A 102 1.30 5.66 -5.11
N LEU A 103 0.53 4.98 -4.26
CA LEU A 103 0.86 4.72 -2.86
C LEU A 103 2.13 3.86 -2.72
N SER A 104 2.26 2.81 -3.53
CA SER A 104 3.40 1.91 -3.51
C SER A 104 4.69 2.59 -4.00
N TRP A 105 4.61 3.48 -4.99
CA TRP A 105 5.79 4.27 -5.39
C TRP A 105 6.09 5.44 -4.45
N ASP A 106 5.06 6.05 -3.84
CA ASP A 106 5.22 7.11 -2.83
C ASP A 106 5.94 6.60 -1.60
N ILE A 107 5.57 5.41 -1.08
CA ILE A 107 6.19 4.90 0.14
C ILE A 107 7.69 4.59 -0.06
N ILE A 108 8.06 4.07 -1.25
CA ILE A 108 9.43 3.86 -1.71
C ILE A 108 10.20 5.18 -1.75
N ALA A 109 9.66 6.17 -2.47
CA ALA A 109 10.35 7.44 -2.71
C ALA A 109 10.47 8.29 -1.45
N ARG A 110 9.39 8.37 -0.67
CA ARG A 110 9.27 9.30 0.47
C ARG A 110 10.00 8.81 1.70
N PHE A 111 9.83 7.54 2.04
CA PHE A 111 10.24 7.06 3.35
C PHE A 111 11.42 6.10 3.33
N GLY A 112 11.62 5.36 2.23
CA GLY A 112 12.62 4.30 2.19
C GLY A 112 14.01 4.78 2.63
N ARG A 113 14.46 5.92 2.11
CA ARG A 113 15.71 6.55 2.54
C ARG A 113 15.61 7.25 3.89
N GLN A 114 14.55 8.03 4.12
CA GLN A 114 14.35 8.81 5.35
C GLN A 114 14.45 7.92 6.60
N GLU A 115 13.88 6.72 6.52
CA GLU A 115 13.85 5.75 7.61
C GLU A 115 14.97 4.71 7.53
N LEU A 116 15.92 4.85 6.59
CA LEU A 116 17.00 3.87 6.38
C LEU A 116 16.43 2.43 6.30
N MET A 117 15.43 2.24 5.45
CA MET A 117 14.79 0.95 5.26
C MET A 117 15.71 -0.02 4.52
N PRO A 118 15.64 -1.33 4.82
CA PRO A 118 16.45 -2.34 4.13
C PRO A 118 15.95 -2.60 2.70
N ARG A 119 16.76 -3.27 1.87
CA ARG A 119 16.46 -3.55 0.45
C ARG A 119 15.11 -4.25 0.26
N GLU A 120 14.77 -5.15 1.16
CA GLU A 120 13.57 -5.97 1.16
C GLU A 120 12.31 -5.11 1.26
N PHE A 121 12.37 -3.97 1.94
CA PHE A 121 11.25 -3.01 1.97
C PHE A 121 10.97 -2.46 0.58
N PHE A 122 12.04 -2.09 -0.13
CA PHE A 122 11.92 -1.63 -1.51
C PHE A 122 11.40 -2.73 -2.42
N THR A 123 11.92 -3.96 -2.27
CA THR A 123 11.45 -5.11 -3.07
C THR A 123 9.99 -5.43 -2.81
N ASP A 124 9.55 -5.50 -1.55
CA ASP A 124 8.15 -5.81 -1.22
C ASP A 124 7.21 -4.77 -1.84
N PHE A 125 7.49 -3.47 -1.71
CA PHE A 125 6.64 -2.43 -2.31
C PHE A 125 6.78 -2.31 -3.83
N VAL A 126 7.90 -2.71 -4.42
CA VAL A 126 8.00 -2.89 -5.88
C VAL A 126 7.08 -4.01 -6.34
N MET A 127 7.02 -5.14 -5.62
CA MET A 127 6.12 -6.25 -5.94
C MET A 127 4.65 -5.82 -5.83
N VAL A 128 4.28 -5.11 -4.76
CA VAL A 128 2.93 -4.52 -4.65
C VAL A 128 2.67 -3.61 -5.86
N ALA A 129 3.57 -2.66 -6.16
CA ALA A 129 3.38 -1.74 -7.30
C ALA A 129 3.23 -2.46 -8.66
N LEU A 130 3.90 -3.60 -8.85
CA LEU A 130 3.77 -4.43 -10.06
C LEU A 130 2.39 -5.07 -10.16
N ASP A 131 1.88 -5.62 -9.06
CA ASP A 131 0.54 -6.19 -9.00
C ASP A 131 -0.53 -5.13 -9.24
N GLU A 132 -0.43 -3.98 -8.56
CA GLU A 132 -1.37 -2.87 -8.72
C GLU A 132 -1.39 -2.31 -10.16
N GLY A 133 -0.20 -2.19 -10.77
CA GLY A 133 -0.08 -1.81 -12.18
C GLY A 133 -0.79 -2.79 -13.12
N ARG A 134 -0.69 -4.10 -12.82
CA ARG A 134 -1.35 -5.15 -13.59
C ARG A 134 -2.85 -5.18 -13.33
N HIS A 135 -3.31 -5.02 -12.08
CA HIS A 135 -4.72 -4.94 -11.72
C HIS A 135 -5.39 -3.77 -12.42
N PHE A 136 -4.77 -2.58 -12.36
CA PHE A 136 -5.21 -1.39 -13.08
C PHE A 136 -5.37 -1.68 -14.57
N THR A 137 -4.39 -2.32 -15.19
CA THR A 137 -4.38 -2.62 -16.63
C THR A 137 -5.51 -3.59 -16.99
N LEU A 138 -5.69 -4.67 -16.22
CA LEU A 138 -6.74 -5.68 -16.45
C LEU A 138 -8.15 -5.10 -16.26
N LEU A 139 -8.36 -4.33 -15.19
CA LEU A 139 -9.65 -3.70 -14.91
C LEU A 139 -9.97 -2.58 -15.91
N SER A 140 -8.96 -1.82 -16.35
CA SER A 140 -9.14 -0.79 -17.40
C SER A 140 -9.56 -1.42 -18.71
N ALA A 141 -8.89 -2.49 -19.15
CA ALA A 141 -9.29 -3.25 -20.33
C ALA A 141 -10.72 -3.80 -20.18
N ARG A 142 -11.05 -4.35 -19.01
CA ARG A 142 -12.41 -4.84 -18.73
C ARG A 142 -13.46 -3.72 -18.82
N LEU A 143 -13.15 -2.52 -18.34
CA LEU A 143 -14.04 -1.37 -18.41
C LEU A 143 -14.27 -0.92 -19.86
N GLU A 144 -13.24 -0.97 -20.70
CA GLU A 144 -13.31 -0.70 -22.14
C GLU A 144 -14.19 -1.70 -22.89
N GLU A 145 -14.05 -3.00 -22.60
CA GLU A 145 -14.92 -4.04 -23.16
C GLU A 145 -16.40 -3.82 -22.82
N MET A 146 -16.68 -3.18 -21.68
CA MET A 146 -18.03 -2.82 -21.27
C MET A 146 -18.55 -1.52 -21.91
N GLY A 147 -17.75 -0.87 -22.78
CA GLY A 147 -18.11 0.37 -23.47
C GLY A 147 -17.97 1.64 -22.61
N SER A 148 -17.10 1.62 -21.61
CA SER A 148 -16.73 2.79 -20.80
C SER A 148 -15.20 2.97 -20.80
N PHE A 149 -14.64 3.89 -20.03
CA PHE A 149 -13.19 4.08 -19.91
C PHE A 149 -12.84 4.75 -18.57
N TYR A 150 -11.58 4.63 -18.13
CA TYR A 150 -11.14 5.30 -16.91
C TYR A 150 -11.15 6.83 -17.07
N GLY A 151 -11.78 7.52 -16.13
CA GLY A 151 -12.08 8.96 -16.23
C GLY A 151 -13.44 9.30 -16.85
N ALA A 152 -14.22 8.34 -17.35
CA ALA A 152 -15.58 8.57 -17.83
C ALA A 152 -16.56 9.01 -16.70
N LEU A 153 -16.30 8.56 -15.47
CA LEU A 153 -17.05 8.90 -14.27
C LEU A 153 -16.15 9.69 -13.29
N PRO A 154 -16.74 10.54 -12.42
CA PRO A 154 -15.98 11.18 -11.36
C PRO A 154 -15.49 10.16 -10.34
N ALA A 155 -14.40 10.48 -9.66
CA ALA A 155 -13.78 9.68 -8.62
C ALA A 155 -13.48 10.51 -7.37
N HIS A 156 -12.93 9.93 -6.30
CA HIS A 156 -12.68 10.63 -5.04
C HIS A 156 -11.27 10.40 -4.51
N ASP A 157 -10.74 11.37 -3.75
CA ASP A 157 -9.36 11.33 -3.23
C ASP A 157 -9.20 10.65 -1.88
N GLY A 158 -10.22 9.96 -1.37
CA GLY A 158 -10.22 9.46 0.02
C GLY A 158 -8.98 8.65 0.44
N LEU A 159 -8.35 7.89 -0.47
CA LEU A 159 -7.07 7.21 -0.17
C LEU A 159 -5.90 8.21 -0.11
N TRP A 160 -5.81 9.13 -1.06
CA TRP A 160 -4.73 10.11 -1.06
C TRP A 160 -4.86 11.17 0.03
N ASP A 161 -6.08 11.47 0.48
CA ASP A 161 -6.29 12.36 1.63
C ASP A 161 -5.66 11.76 2.90
N SER A 162 -5.88 10.46 3.15
CA SER A 162 -5.22 9.72 4.24
C SER A 162 -3.70 9.61 4.04
N ALA A 163 -3.25 9.46 2.80
CA ALA A 163 -1.83 9.50 2.45
C ALA A 163 -1.19 10.86 2.82
N LEU A 164 -1.85 11.97 2.49
CA LEU A 164 -1.39 13.31 2.86
C LEU A 164 -1.30 13.49 4.38
N GLU A 165 -2.31 13.02 5.12
CA GLU A 165 -2.34 13.08 6.59
C GLU A 165 -1.16 12.33 7.24
N THR A 166 -0.68 11.28 6.59
CA THR A 166 0.42 10.42 7.07
C THR A 166 1.76 10.70 6.39
N SER A 167 1.85 11.74 5.55
CA SER A 167 3.01 12.01 4.68
C SER A 167 4.32 12.29 5.43
N SER A 168 4.28 12.61 6.72
CA SER A 168 5.46 12.90 7.52
C SER A 168 6.00 11.70 8.33
N ASP A 169 5.28 10.58 8.40
CA ASP A 169 5.63 9.44 9.26
C ASP A 169 5.33 8.09 8.59
N LEU A 170 6.38 7.32 8.30
CA LEU A 170 6.27 6.01 7.66
C LEU A 170 5.40 5.04 8.48
N LEU A 171 5.52 5.07 9.81
CA LEU A 171 4.77 4.16 10.66
C LEU A 171 3.26 4.42 10.53
N SER A 172 2.86 5.69 10.54
CA SER A 172 1.49 6.11 10.29
C SER A 172 1.02 5.78 8.88
N ARG A 173 1.87 5.96 7.86
CA ARG A 173 1.55 5.57 6.48
C ARG A 173 1.28 4.07 6.35
N LEU A 174 2.15 3.23 6.92
CA LEU A 174 1.98 1.77 6.91
C LEU A 174 0.70 1.36 7.61
N ALA A 175 0.40 1.92 8.77
CA ALA A 175 -0.79 1.55 9.53
C ALA A 175 -2.09 1.90 8.79
N VAL A 176 -2.17 3.10 8.22
CA VAL A 176 -3.41 3.60 7.61
C VAL A 176 -3.60 3.04 6.21
N GLU A 177 -2.62 3.21 5.32
CA GLU A 177 -2.73 2.77 3.93
C GLU A 177 -2.49 1.28 3.81
N HIS A 178 -1.31 0.80 4.23
CA HIS A 178 -0.87 -0.56 3.92
C HIS A 178 -1.35 -1.64 4.91
N CYS A 179 -2.10 -1.26 5.95
CA CYS A 179 -2.77 -2.22 6.83
C CYS A 179 -4.29 -1.99 6.82
N VAL A 180 -4.77 -0.82 7.23
CA VAL A 180 -6.21 -0.58 7.36
C VAL A 180 -6.91 -0.55 5.99
N HIS A 181 -6.37 0.18 5.01
CA HIS A 181 -6.99 0.25 3.68
C HIS A 181 -6.86 -1.06 2.91
N GLU A 182 -5.70 -1.73 2.95
CA GLU A 182 -5.53 -3.08 2.37
C GLU A 182 -6.50 -4.10 2.98
N ALA A 183 -6.56 -4.19 4.31
CA ALA A 183 -7.46 -5.14 4.97
C ALA A 183 -8.94 -4.83 4.70
N ARG A 184 -9.28 -3.57 4.42
CA ARG A 184 -10.63 -3.21 3.98
C ARG A 184 -10.93 -3.70 2.57
N GLY A 185 -9.94 -3.78 1.68
CA GLY A 185 -10.03 -4.45 0.39
C GLY A 185 -10.47 -5.90 0.55
N LEU A 186 -9.80 -6.64 1.45
CA LEU A 186 -10.11 -8.04 1.78
C LEU A 186 -11.54 -8.26 2.29
N ASP A 187 -12.11 -7.29 3.01
CA ASP A 187 -13.49 -7.37 3.51
C ASP A 187 -14.53 -7.10 2.42
N VAL A 188 -14.23 -6.16 1.51
CA VAL A 188 -15.19 -5.64 0.52
C VAL A 188 -15.23 -6.47 -0.76
N LEU A 189 -14.10 -7.03 -1.18
CA LEU A 189 -13.98 -7.78 -2.44
C LEU A 189 -14.93 -8.97 -2.54
N PRO A 190 -15.10 -9.85 -1.53
CA PRO A 190 -16.04 -10.98 -1.63
C PRO A 190 -17.48 -10.54 -1.94
N THR A 191 -17.93 -9.46 -1.30
CA THR A 191 -19.26 -8.90 -1.56
C THR A 191 -19.35 -8.28 -2.96
N THR A 192 -18.25 -7.68 -3.44
CA THR A 192 -18.16 -7.08 -4.77
C THR A 192 -18.21 -8.13 -5.88
N ILE A 193 -17.45 -9.22 -5.72
CA ILE A 193 -17.48 -10.42 -6.59
C ILE A 193 -18.92 -10.94 -6.72
N GLU A 194 -19.59 -11.14 -5.58
CA GLU A 194 -20.96 -11.67 -5.58
C GLU A 194 -21.97 -10.71 -6.25
N ARG A 195 -21.76 -9.39 -6.15
CA ARG A 195 -22.59 -8.41 -6.87
C ARG A 195 -22.41 -8.50 -8.39
N PHE A 196 -21.18 -8.67 -8.88
CA PHE A 196 -20.94 -8.86 -10.31
C PHE A 196 -21.56 -10.17 -10.81
N ARG A 197 -21.38 -11.26 -10.06
CA ARG A 197 -21.97 -12.57 -10.36
C ARG A 197 -23.51 -12.51 -10.43
N LYS A 198 -24.16 -11.94 -9.42
CA LYS A 198 -25.63 -11.72 -9.42
C LYS A 198 -26.09 -10.78 -10.53
N GLY A 199 -25.24 -9.82 -10.90
CA GLY A 199 -25.44 -8.93 -12.03
C GLY A 199 -25.32 -9.63 -13.39
N GLY A 200 -24.86 -10.88 -13.45
CA GLY A 200 -24.61 -11.60 -14.69
C GLY A 200 -23.30 -11.22 -15.39
N ASP A 201 -22.32 -10.69 -14.66
CA ASP A 201 -20.98 -10.35 -15.17
C ASP A 201 -19.92 -11.29 -14.57
N GLU A 202 -19.95 -12.53 -15.03
CA GLU A 202 -19.06 -13.59 -14.55
C GLU A 202 -17.60 -13.33 -14.92
N ILE A 203 -17.34 -12.58 -15.99
CA ILE A 203 -15.98 -12.23 -16.44
C ILE A 203 -15.30 -11.35 -15.38
N THR A 204 -15.98 -10.28 -14.96
CA THR A 204 -15.45 -9.38 -13.92
C THR A 204 -15.37 -10.10 -12.56
N ALA A 205 -16.37 -10.92 -12.22
CA ALA A 205 -16.35 -11.68 -10.97
C ALA A 205 -15.14 -12.62 -10.89
N LYS A 206 -14.84 -13.37 -11.97
CA LYS A 206 -13.67 -14.27 -12.04
C LYS A 206 -12.34 -13.52 -12.01
N LEU A 207 -12.24 -12.37 -12.68
CA LEU A 207 -11.04 -11.54 -12.63
C LEU A 207 -10.72 -11.15 -11.18
N LEU A 208 -11.72 -10.65 -10.46
CA LEU A 208 -11.56 -10.27 -9.05
C LEU A 208 -11.23 -11.46 -8.16
N GLU A 209 -11.90 -12.59 -8.35
CA GLU A 209 -11.77 -13.79 -7.51
C GLU A 209 -10.45 -14.54 -7.71
N SER A 210 -9.96 -14.63 -8.95
CA SER A 210 -8.82 -15.49 -9.31
C SER A 210 -7.49 -14.76 -9.46
N VAL A 211 -7.52 -13.44 -9.62
CA VAL A 211 -6.31 -12.63 -9.85
C VAL A 211 -6.13 -11.63 -8.73
N ILE A 212 -7.08 -10.70 -8.57
CA ILE A 212 -6.90 -9.55 -7.65
C ILE A 212 -6.94 -10.02 -6.20
N TYR A 213 -8.04 -10.65 -5.77
CA TYR A 213 -8.26 -10.98 -4.36
C TYR A 213 -7.15 -11.82 -3.69
N PRO A 214 -6.55 -12.84 -4.32
CA PRO A 214 -5.42 -13.56 -3.73
C PRO A 214 -4.17 -12.68 -3.50
N GLU A 215 -3.94 -11.68 -4.37
CA GLU A 215 -2.75 -10.83 -4.35
C GLU A 215 -2.85 -9.76 -3.25
N GLU A 216 -4.06 -9.23 -3.00
CA GLU A 216 -4.36 -8.31 -1.88
C GLU A 216 -3.94 -8.85 -0.50
N ILE A 217 -3.99 -10.17 -0.30
CA ILE A 217 -3.56 -10.79 0.96
C ILE A 217 -2.07 -10.54 1.19
N THR A 218 -1.27 -10.64 0.12
CA THR A 218 0.18 -10.42 0.19
C THR A 218 0.52 -8.95 0.35
N HIS A 219 -0.29 -8.04 -0.21
CA HIS A 219 -0.12 -6.59 -0.04
C HIS A 219 -0.38 -6.17 1.41
N CYS A 220 -1.50 -6.63 1.99
CA CYS A 220 -1.79 -6.44 3.41
C CYS A 220 -0.68 -7.02 4.31
N ALA A 221 -0.15 -8.20 3.96
CA ALA A 221 0.94 -8.84 4.70
C ALA A 221 2.22 -8.00 4.69
N ALA A 222 2.55 -7.38 3.55
CA ALA A 222 3.70 -6.49 3.42
C ALA A 222 3.59 -5.28 4.37
N GLY A 223 2.42 -4.62 4.41
CA GLY A 223 2.21 -3.50 5.33
C GLY A 223 2.39 -3.88 6.80
N ILE A 224 1.83 -5.02 7.20
CA ILE A 224 1.92 -5.51 8.59
C ILE A 224 3.36 -5.88 8.95
N ARG A 225 4.07 -6.56 8.03
CA ARG A 225 5.50 -6.90 8.19
C ARG A 225 6.32 -5.66 8.49
N TRP A 226 6.19 -4.62 7.66
CA TRP A 226 6.99 -3.40 7.81
C TRP A 226 6.57 -2.54 8.99
N PHE A 227 5.28 -2.55 9.36
CA PHE A 227 4.80 -1.93 10.58
C PHE A 227 5.40 -2.59 11.83
N ARG A 228 5.39 -3.93 11.90
CA ARG A 228 6.03 -4.71 12.97
C ARG A 228 7.52 -4.40 13.05
N TYR A 229 8.23 -4.47 11.92
CA TYR A 229 9.67 -4.17 11.83
C TYR A 229 10.01 -2.79 12.42
N LEU A 230 9.31 -1.72 12.00
CA LEU A 230 9.58 -0.36 12.49
C LEU A 230 9.23 -0.19 13.97
N SER A 231 8.14 -0.82 14.41
CA SER A 231 7.71 -0.76 15.80
C SER A 231 8.76 -1.35 16.73
N LEU A 232 9.30 -2.52 16.41
CA LEU A 232 10.33 -3.20 17.20
C LEU A 232 11.68 -2.48 17.10
N ARG A 233 12.09 -2.05 15.89
CA ARG A 233 13.32 -1.27 15.69
C ARG A 233 13.35 0.01 16.53
N SER A 234 12.21 0.68 16.68
CA SER A 234 12.11 1.89 17.50
C SER A 234 12.30 1.62 19.00
N GLN A 235 11.90 0.45 19.51
CA GLN A 235 12.11 0.06 20.90
C GLN A 235 13.58 -0.21 21.19
N THR A 236 14.31 -0.85 20.26
CA THR A 236 15.76 -1.09 20.38
C THR A 236 16.56 0.21 20.39
N LYS A 237 16.17 1.21 19.57
CA LYS A 237 16.81 2.55 19.57
C LYS A 237 16.64 3.30 20.90
N VAL A 238 15.55 3.08 21.63
CA VAL A 238 15.34 3.67 22.97
C VAL A 238 16.24 3.00 24.02
N GLN A 239 16.74 1.80 23.75
CA GLN A 239 17.56 1.01 24.67
C GLN A 239 19.09 1.12 24.40
N GLN A 240 19.54 1.68 23.26
CA GLN A 240 20.97 1.85 22.95
C GLN A 240 21.35 3.25 22.41
N ASN A 241 22.56 3.72 22.75
CA ASN A 241 23.11 5.05 22.39
C ASN A 241 23.23 5.28 20.87
N PRO A 242 23.04 6.52 20.37
CA PRO A 242 22.80 6.82 18.94
C PRO A 242 24.01 6.84 17.98
N SER A 243 25.22 6.47 18.38
CA SER A 243 26.44 6.77 17.59
C SER A 243 26.94 5.69 16.63
N SER A 244 26.17 4.63 16.33
CA SER A 244 26.67 3.46 15.58
C SER A 244 25.81 3.01 14.40
N LEU A 245 24.89 3.86 13.92
CA LEU A 245 23.83 3.44 12.97
C LEU A 245 24.24 3.46 11.50
N GLU A 246 25.26 4.22 11.09
CA GLU A 246 25.62 4.34 9.67
C GLU A 246 26.34 3.08 9.13
N ASP A 247 27.07 2.35 9.96
CA ASP A 247 27.84 1.17 9.53
C ASP A 247 27.02 -0.15 9.53
N ALA A 248 25.87 -0.18 10.21
CA ALA A 248 25.09 -1.42 10.44
C ALA A 248 23.98 -1.68 9.41
N VAL A 249 23.55 -0.66 8.66
CA VAL A 249 22.40 -0.77 7.73
C VAL A 249 22.80 -1.27 6.35
N ASN A 250 24.09 -1.16 5.99
CA ASN A 250 24.58 -1.50 4.65
C ASN A 250 25.20 -2.91 4.53
N THR A 251 25.18 -3.70 5.61
CA THR A 251 25.86 -5.00 5.69
C THR A 251 24.95 -6.18 6.03
N LYS A 252 23.67 -5.94 6.33
CA LYS A 252 22.74 -7.03 6.66
C LYS A 252 22.16 -7.65 5.39
N THR A 253 22.43 -8.93 5.21
CA THR A 253 21.90 -9.77 4.14
C THR A 253 20.41 -10.11 4.39
N SER A 254 19.73 -10.68 3.41
CA SER A 254 18.35 -11.17 3.62
C SER A 254 18.30 -12.24 4.73
N GLU A 255 19.37 -13.01 4.89
CA GLU A 255 19.55 -13.99 5.97
C GLU A 255 19.67 -13.29 7.34
N ASP A 256 20.35 -12.15 7.44
CA ASP A 256 20.45 -11.40 8.70
C ASP A 256 19.12 -10.75 9.12
N LEU A 257 18.27 -10.41 8.14
CA LEU A 257 16.91 -9.94 8.39
C LEU A 257 16.00 -11.10 8.75
N GLU A 258 16.06 -12.23 8.05
CA GLU A 258 15.36 -13.46 8.40
C GLU A 258 15.78 -13.97 9.78
N GLU A 259 17.06 -13.91 10.14
CA GLU A 259 17.57 -14.21 11.48
C GLU A 259 17.08 -13.19 12.50
N ALA A 260 17.03 -11.89 12.18
CA ALA A 260 16.42 -10.90 13.08
C ALA A 260 14.92 -11.18 13.29
N PHE A 261 14.20 -11.61 12.24
CA PHE A 261 12.80 -12.04 12.32
C PHE A 261 12.65 -13.36 13.09
N GLN A 262 13.59 -14.30 12.98
CA GLN A 262 13.60 -15.58 13.73
C GLN A 262 14.06 -15.42 15.19
N GLN A 263 14.94 -14.47 15.49
CA GLN A 263 15.36 -14.17 16.87
C GLN A 263 14.24 -13.47 17.66
N LEU A 264 13.36 -12.74 16.98
CA LEU A 264 12.08 -12.29 17.52
C LEU A 264 11.12 -13.46 17.83
N ASP A 265 11.40 -14.68 17.37
CA ASP A 265 10.55 -15.88 17.46
C ASP A 265 10.80 -16.76 18.71
N THR A 266 11.40 -16.20 19.77
CA THR A 266 11.70 -16.94 21.01
C THR A 266 10.68 -16.66 22.14
N ALA A 267 10.09 -17.77 22.63
CA ALA A 267 8.75 -17.86 23.23
C ALA A 267 8.51 -17.25 24.64
N ASN A 268 9.26 -16.24 25.09
CA ASN A 268 8.96 -15.58 26.38
C ASN A 268 8.98 -14.03 26.33
N ASN A 269 9.69 -13.41 25.38
CA ASN A 269 9.61 -11.95 25.12
C ASN A 269 8.63 -11.60 23.99
N GLN A 270 8.38 -12.55 23.09
CA GLN A 270 7.60 -12.35 21.87
C GLN A 270 6.13 -11.94 22.10
N SER A 271 5.50 -12.41 23.18
CA SER A 271 4.11 -12.05 23.49
C SER A 271 3.94 -10.61 23.98
N GLU A 272 4.91 -10.08 24.73
CA GLU A 272 4.85 -8.70 25.22
C GLU A 272 5.26 -7.71 24.12
N ASP A 273 6.27 -8.07 23.31
CA ASP A 273 6.65 -7.28 22.14
C ASP A 273 5.51 -7.18 21.13
N GLU A 274 4.83 -8.29 20.80
CA GLU A 274 3.68 -8.27 19.89
C GLU A 274 2.52 -7.43 20.45
N LYS A 275 2.21 -7.54 21.75
CA LYS A 275 1.19 -6.67 22.39
C LYS A 275 1.57 -5.20 22.29
N ALA A 276 2.84 -4.85 22.52
CA ALA A 276 3.30 -3.47 22.42
C ALA A 276 3.20 -2.94 20.98
N VAL A 277 3.50 -3.77 19.97
CA VAL A 277 3.30 -3.43 18.56
C VAL A 277 1.82 -3.19 18.26
N ILE A 278 0.92 -4.09 18.70
CA ILE A 278 -0.53 -3.95 18.51
C ILE A 278 -1.06 -2.67 19.19
N GLN A 279 -0.62 -2.38 20.41
CA GLN A 279 -1.00 -1.14 21.10
C GLN A 279 -0.54 0.11 20.36
N LYS A 280 0.69 0.07 19.80
CA LYS A 280 1.21 1.15 18.96
C LYS A 280 0.37 1.31 17.69
N PHE A 281 -0.01 0.20 17.06
CA PHE A 281 -0.91 0.20 15.91
C PHE A 281 -2.25 0.86 16.25
N HIS A 282 -2.88 0.47 17.36
CA HIS A 282 -4.14 1.08 17.80
C HIS A 282 -4.00 2.59 18.00
N SER A 283 -2.94 3.04 18.66
CA SER A 283 -2.69 4.46 18.90
C SER A 283 -2.53 5.24 17.58
N VAL A 284 -1.78 4.69 16.63
CA VAL A 284 -1.55 5.31 15.32
C VAL A 284 -2.85 5.38 14.53
N VAL A 285 -3.60 4.27 14.43
CA VAL A 285 -4.87 4.24 13.68
C VAL A 285 -5.89 5.19 14.31
N ARG A 286 -6.04 5.25 15.63
CA ARG A 286 -6.96 6.21 16.27
C ARG A 286 -6.60 7.67 16.02
N ARG A 287 -5.30 7.96 15.85
CA ARG A 287 -4.83 9.32 15.58
C ARG A 287 -5.10 9.75 14.14
N HIS A 288 -4.88 8.85 13.17
CA HIS A 288 -4.81 9.18 11.75
C HIS A 288 -5.95 8.61 10.89
N PHE A 289 -6.77 7.70 11.42
CA PHE A 289 -7.92 7.15 10.72
C PHE A 289 -9.22 7.67 11.33
N HIS A 290 -10.02 8.35 10.51
CA HIS A 290 -11.24 9.00 10.99
C HIS A 290 -12.44 8.04 11.06
N GLY A 291 -12.78 7.65 12.29
CA GLY A 291 -13.96 6.84 12.60
C GLY A 291 -13.62 5.37 12.89
N PRO A 292 -14.62 4.57 13.31
CA PRO A 292 -14.39 3.17 13.62
C PRO A 292 -14.15 2.33 12.35
N LEU A 293 -13.34 1.28 12.50
CA LEU A 293 -13.26 0.22 11.49
C LEU A 293 -14.61 -0.48 11.36
N LYS A 294 -15.05 -0.77 10.13
CA LYS A 294 -16.41 -1.24 9.87
C LYS A 294 -16.45 -2.74 9.60
N PRO A 295 -17.15 -3.54 10.42
CA PRO A 295 -17.42 -4.95 10.10
C PRO A 295 -18.44 -5.08 8.95
N PRO A 296 -18.61 -6.29 8.35
CA PRO A 296 -17.96 -7.55 8.72
C PRO A 296 -16.48 -7.60 8.30
N PHE A 297 -15.65 -8.19 9.15
CA PHE A 297 -14.23 -8.44 8.85
C PHE A 297 -14.06 -9.83 8.24
N ASN A 298 -13.24 -9.93 7.20
CA ASN A 298 -12.83 -11.18 6.60
C ASN A 298 -11.70 -11.80 7.42
N VAL A 299 -12.08 -12.46 8.52
CA VAL A 299 -11.14 -13.00 9.51
C VAL A 299 -10.14 -13.98 8.88
N GLU A 300 -10.58 -14.81 7.94
CA GLU A 300 -9.70 -15.80 7.28
C GLU A 300 -8.63 -15.12 6.42
N ALA A 301 -9.01 -14.18 5.55
CA ALA A 301 -8.06 -13.47 4.69
C ALA A 301 -7.12 -12.56 5.48
N ARG A 302 -7.65 -11.83 6.48
CA ARG A 302 -6.85 -10.99 7.38
C ARG A 302 -5.83 -11.84 8.15
N LYS A 303 -6.24 -13.00 8.66
CA LYS A 303 -5.32 -13.95 9.32
C LYS A 303 -4.25 -14.47 8.36
N ALA A 304 -4.60 -14.77 7.10
CA ALA A 304 -3.61 -15.17 6.09
C ALA A 304 -2.56 -14.07 5.82
N ALA A 305 -2.93 -12.80 5.99
CA ALA A 305 -1.99 -11.67 5.94
C ALA A 305 -1.22 -11.43 7.26
N GLY A 306 -1.43 -12.25 8.30
CA GLY A 306 -0.84 -12.05 9.63
C GLY A 306 -1.49 -10.91 10.42
N PHE A 307 -2.74 -10.54 10.09
CA PHE A 307 -3.56 -9.53 10.73
C PHE A 307 -4.64 -10.19 11.60
N ASP A 308 -4.27 -10.58 12.82
CA ASP A 308 -5.20 -11.23 13.74
C ASP A 308 -6.25 -10.26 14.33
N PRO A 309 -7.41 -10.77 14.80
CA PRO A 309 -8.51 -9.94 15.33
C PRO A 309 -8.10 -8.88 16.37
N GLU A 310 -7.10 -9.18 17.20
CA GLU A 310 -6.56 -8.28 18.22
C GLU A 310 -6.06 -6.94 17.66
N TRP A 311 -5.63 -6.92 16.39
CA TRP A 311 -5.20 -5.71 15.71
C TRP A 311 -6.34 -4.74 15.39
N TYR A 312 -7.54 -5.24 15.07
CA TYR A 312 -8.59 -4.42 14.46
C TYR A 312 -9.95 -4.45 15.16
N GLU A 313 -10.31 -5.51 15.87
CA GLU A 313 -11.59 -5.55 16.62
C GLU A 313 -11.70 -4.42 17.66
N PRO A 314 -10.66 -4.07 18.43
CA PRO A 314 -10.72 -2.94 19.36
C PRO A 314 -10.88 -1.57 18.70
N LEU A 315 -10.66 -1.50 17.38
CA LEU A 315 -10.80 -0.28 16.57
C LEU A 315 -12.18 -0.19 15.90
N ALA A 316 -13.03 -1.21 16.03
CA ALA A 316 -14.39 -1.20 15.51
C ALA A 316 -15.38 -0.40 16.37
N ILE A 317 -14.97 -0.03 17.59
CA ILE A 317 -15.77 0.73 18.54
C ILE A 317 -15.22 2.15 18.60
N LYS A 318 -16.12 3.15 18.56
CA LYS A 318 -15.72 4.54 18.78
C LYS A 318 -15.33 4.71 20.24
N GLU A 319 -14.11 5.17 20.53
CA GLU A 319 -13.75 5.56 21.89
C GLU A 319 -14.72 6.64 22.37
N VAL A 320 -15.44 6.34 23.46
CA VAL A 320 -16.20 7.35 24.18
C VAL A 320 -15.16 8.11 24.98
N ILE A 321 -14.81 9.31 24.53
CA ILE A 321 -14.07 10.25 25.38
C ILE A 321 -15.01 10.60 26.53
N THR A 322 -14.88 9.92 27.66
CA THR A 322 -15.40 10.41 28.93
C THR A 322 -14.55 11.61 29.28
N GLY A 323 -15.07 12.81 29.02
CA GLY A 323 -14.41 14.04 29.43
C GLY A 323 -14.42 14.14 30.95
N ASP A 324 -13.24 14.24 31.54
CA ASP A 324 -12.97 14.85 32.84
C ASP A 324 -11.88 15.92 32.65
#